data_AF-Q23KN5-F1
#
_entry.id   AF-Q23KN5-F1
#
_cell.length_a   1.000
_cell.length_b   1.000
_cell.length_c   1.000
_cell.angle_alpha   90.00
_cell.angle_beta   90.00
_cell.angle_gamma   90.00
#
_symmetry.space_group_name_H-M   'P 1'
#
loop_
_entity.id
_entity.type
_entity.pdbx_description
1 polymer ?
#
loop_
_entity_poly.entity_id
_entity_poly.type
_entity_poly.pdbx_seq_one_letter_code
_entity_poly.pdbx_strand_id
1 'polypeptide(L)' 'MLNEKGVSNQKEMRSFSDKLDNAMGWKDGYKETSGTRGFIHGAYHTGVGVAKFVVGNTQGAKAELNRAGTQFSKMIG' A
#
# COMPACT_ATOMS: atom_id res chain seq x y z
N MET A 1 8.38 6.09 8.38
CA MET A 1 7.12 6.19 7.63
C MET A 1 7.00 7.54 6.95
N LEU A 2 6.72 8.63 7.69
CA LEU A 2 6.29 9.88 7.09
C LEU A 2 7.40 10.78 6.51
N ASN A 3 8.66 10.60 6.93
CA ASN A 3 9.82 11.31 6.36
C ASN A 3 10.52 10.56 5.21
N GLU A 4 10.05 9.37 4.84
CA GLU A 4 10.64 8.59 3.74
C GLU A 4 10.20 9.15 2.39
N LYS A 5 11.15 9.45 1.50
CA LYS A 5 10.87 9.97 0.15
C LYS A 5 10.23 8.93 -0.79
N GLY A 6 10.30 7.64 -0.46
CA GLY A 6 9.67 6.54 -1.21
C GLY A 6 8.43 5.99 -0.51
N VAL A 7 7.94 4.83 -0.98
CA VAL A 7 6.91 4.06 -0.25
C VAL A 7 7.47 3.66 1.11
N SER A 8 6.66 3.80 2.15
CA SER A 8 7.04 3.50 3.52
C SER A 8 7.43 2.05 3.66
N ASN A 9 8.66 1.84 4.11
CA ASN A 9 9.27 0.52 4.21
C ASN A 9 9.50 0.12 5.67
N GLN A 10 8.61 0.54 6.57
CA GLN A 10 8.72 0.15 7.97
C GLN A 10 8.46 -1.35 8.11
N LYS A 11 9.37 -2.01 8.83
CA LYS A 11 9.35 -3.46 9.06
C LYS A 11 8.04 -3.91 9.72
N GLU A 12 7.49 -3.10 10.62
CA GLU A 12 6.23 -3.36 11.31
C GLU A 12 5.03 -3.36 10.36
N MET A 13 4.96 -2.39 9.46
CA MET A 13 3.87 -2.32 8.47
C MET A 13 4.00 -3.40 7.39
N ARG A 14 5.23 -3.75 7.00
CA ARG A 14 5.47 -4.95 6.18
C ARG A 14 5.00 -6.21 6.89
N SER A 15 5.34 -6.39 8.16
CA SER A 15 4.89 -7.54 8.93
C SER A 15 3.37 -7.58 9.09
N PHE A 16 2.72 -6.44 9.29
CA PHE A 16 1.26 -6.35 9.33
C PHE A 16 0.63 -6.71 7.98
N SER A 17 1.16 -6.15 6.89
CA SER A 17 0.77 -6.49 5.52
C SER A 17 0.93 -7.99 5.23
N ASP A 18 2.05 -8.58 5.64
CA ASP A 18 2.33 -10.01 5.43
C ASP A 18 1.40 -10.89 6.29
N LYS A 19 1.10 -10.47 7.52
CA LYS A 19 0.13 -11.14 8.39
C LYS A 19 -1.28 -11.06 7.80
N LEU A 20 -1.67 -9.91 7.25
CA LEU A 20 -2.97 -9.72 6.63
C LEU A 20 -3.09 -10.54 5.34
N ASP A 21 -2.05 -10.53 4.50
CA ASP A 21 -1.96 -11.41 3.32
C ASP A 21 -2.10 -12.89 3.73
N ASN A 22 -1.44 -13.32 4.81
CA ASN A 22 -1.51 -14.71 5.28
C ASN A 22 -2.88 -15.07 5.90
N ALA A 23 -3.46 -14.17 6.72
CA ALA A 23 -4.76 -14.36 7.33
C ALA A 23 -5.90 -14.43 6.31
N MET A 24 -5.80 -13.64 5.24
CA MET A 24 -6.76 -13.62 4.14
C MET A 24 -6.50 -14.72 3.10
N GLY A 25 -5.48 -15.56 3.30
CA GLY A 25 -5.11 -16.63 2.35
C GLY A 25 -4.61 -16.12 1.01
N TRP A 26 -4.20 -14.85 0.91
CA TRP A 26 -3.64 -14.27 -0.30
C TRP A 26 -2.21 -14.75 -0.49
N LYS A 27 -2.06 -15.95 -1.05
CA LYS A 27 -0.78 -16.57 -1.38
C LYS A 27 -0.58 -16.61 -2.90
N ASP A 28 0.68 -16.60 -3.32
CA ASP A 28 1.12 -16.79 -4.70
C ASP A 28 0.42 -15.85 -5.71
N GLY A 29 0.04 -16.35 -6.89
CA GLY A 29 -0.58 -15.55 -7.97
C GLY A 29 -1.88 -14.83 -7.56
N TYR A 30 -2.54 -15.28 -6.49
CA TYR A 30 -3.74 -14.64 -5.95
C TYR A 30 -3.44 -13.26 -5.35
N LYS A 31 -2.19 -12.97 -4.97
CA LYS A 31 -1.76 -11.60 -4.56
C LYS A 31 -1.83 -10.59 -5.71
N GLU A 32 -1.75 -11.08 -6.94
CA GLU A 32 -1.69 -10.24 -8.15
C GLU A 32 -3.06 -10.07 -8.79
N THR A 33 -3.98 -11.02 -8.60
CA THR A 33 -5.35 -11.01 -9.18
C THR A 33 -6.46 -10.69 -8.18
N SER A 34 -6.17 -10.65 -6.87
CA SER A 34 -7.20 -10.35 -5.87
C SER A 34 -7.55 -8.86 -5.85
N GLY A 35 -8.73 -8.52 -6.37
CA GLY A 35 -9.29 -7.17 -6.26
C GLY A 35 -9.49 -6.72 -4.82
N THR A 36 -9.90 -7.61 -3.91
CA THR A 36 -10.02 -7.28 -2.48
C THR A 36 -8.67 -6.88 -1.87
N ARG A 37 -7.59 -7.57 -2.24
CA ARG A 37 -6.23 -7.18 -1.83
C ARG A 37 -5.83 -5.84 -2.42
N GLY A 38 -6.10 -5.64 -3.71
CA GLY A 38 -5.89 -4.36 -4.39
C GLY A 38 -6.57 -3.21 -3.67
N PHE A 39 -7.81 -3.40 -3.21
CA PHE A 39 -8.54 -2.40 -2.44
C PHE A 39 -7.92 -2.12 -1.07
N ILE A 40 -7.65 -3.15 -0.26
CA ILE A 40 -7.10 -2.96 1.11
C ILE A 40 -5.71 -2.31 1.05
N HIS A 41 -4.83 -2.80 0.18
CA HIS A 41 -3.49 -2.24 0.02
C HIS A 41 -3.53 -0.85 -0.63
N GLY A 42 -4.46 -0.61 -1.55
CA GLY A 42 -4.69 0.71 -2.13
C GLY A 42 -5.09 1.73 -1.08
N ALA A 43 -6.09 1.42 -0.25
CA ALA A 43 -6.55 2.28 0.84
C ALA A 43 -5.43 2.57 1.86
N TYR A 44 -4.62 1.56 2.20
CA TYR A 44 -3.45 1.73 3.08
C TYR A 44 -2.45 2.75 2.50
N HIS A 45 -2.03 2.55 1.24
CA HIS A 45 -1.09 3.46 0.58
C HIS A 45 -1.67 4.87 0.44
N THR A 46 -2.97 5.01 0.16
CA THR A 46 -3.64 6.32 0.17
C THR A 46 -3.54 7.00 1.54
N GLY A 47 -3.84 6.30 2.63
CA GLY A 47 -3.74 6.84 3.98
C GLY A 47 -2.33 7.31 4.36
N VAL A 48 -1.31 6.50 4.05
CA VAL A 48 0.09 6.87 4.29
C VAL A 48 0.51 8.04 3.39
N GLY A 49 0.05 8.08 2.14
CA GLY A 49 0.31 9.17 1.21
C GLY A 49 -0.24 10.50 1.70
N VAL A 50 -1.49 10.52 2.18
CA VAL A 50 -2.10 11.71 2.80
C VAL A 50 -1.32 12.15 4.03
N ALA A 51 -0.95 11.22 4.92
CA ALA A 51 -0.18 11.55 6.11
C ALA A 51 1.20 12.16 5.76
N LYS A 52 1.87 11.64 4.71
CA LYS A 52 3.13 12.20 4.20
C LYS A 52 2.94 13.61 3.65
N PHE A 53 1.84 13.85 2.94
CA PHE A 53 1.51 15.18 2.41
C PHE A 53 1.31 16.20 3.54
N VAL A 54 0.58 15.82 4.60
CA VAL A 54 0.32 16.67 5.76
C VAL A 54 1.61 17.10 6.48
N VAL A 55 2.62 16.23 6.56
CA VAL A 55 3.92 16.57 7.17
C VAL A 55 4.90 17.25 6.19
N GLY A 56 4.46 17.62 4.99
CA GLY A 56 5.28 18.31 3.98
C GLY A 56 6.17 17.40 3.12
N ASN A 57 6.06 16.08 3.25
CA ASN A 57 6.78 15.12 2.42
C ASN A 57 6.01 14.80 1.14
N THR A 58 5.95 15.79 0.24
CA THR A 58 5.22 15.70 -1.05
C THR A 58 5.78 14.61 -1.98
N GLN A 59 7.10 14.40 -1.96
CA GLN A 59 7.74 13.35 -2.77
C GLN A 59 7.32 11.95 -2.32
N GLY A 60 7.35 11.69 -1.01
CA GLY A 60 6.89 10.42 -0.44
C GLY A 60 5.39 10.23 -0.60
N ALA A 61 4.59 11.29 -0.46
CA ALA A 61 3.15 11.25 -0.73
C ALA A 61 2.85 10.80 -2.16
N LYS A 62 3.55 11.36 -3.15
CA LYS A 62 3.40 10.97 -4.56
C LYS A 62 3.76 9.50 -4.79
N ALA A 63 4.84 9.02 -4.17
CA ALA A 63 5.25 7.62 -4.28
C ALA A 63 4.18 6.66 -3.71
N GLU A 64 3.58 7.00 -2.56
CA GLU A 64 2.48 6.23 -1.96
C GLU A 64 1.22 6.24 -2.84
N LEU A 65 0.80 7.41 -3.32
CA LEU A 65 -0.41 7.52 -4.14
C LEU A 65 -0.27 6.79 -5.48
N ASN A 66 0.91 6.82 -6.10
CA ASN A 66 1.20 6.01 -7.28
C ASN A 66 1.07 4.52 -6.97
N ARG A 67 1.62 4.08 -5.83
CA ARG A 67 1.50 2.68 -5.40
C ARG A 67 0.05 2.30 -5.12
N ALA A 68 -0.73 3.17 -4.49
CA ALA A 68 -2.16 2.99 -4.27
C ALA A 68 -2.90 2.77 -5.60
N GLY A 69 -2.63 3.61 -6.61
CA GLY A 69 -3.18 3.47 -7.96
C GLY A 69 -2.87 2.11 -8.59
N THR A 70 -1.62 1.63 -8.46
CA THR A 70 -1.23 0.29 -8.93
C THR A 70 -1.95 -0.85 -8.19
N GLN A 71 -2.36 -0.66 -6.93
CA GLN A 71 -3.15 -1.68 -6.21
C GLN A 71 -4.62 -1.62 -6.62
N PHE A 72 -5.20 -0.42 -6.77
CA PHE A 72 -6.57 -0.27 -7.24
C PHE A 72 -6.76 -0.75 -8.68
N SER A 73 -5.76 -0.62 -9.56
CA SER A 73 -5.84 -1.19 -10.91
C SER A 73 -5.95 -2.71 -10.94
N LYS A 74 -5.58 -3.40 -9.85
CA LYS A 74 -5.80 -4.86 -9.71
C LYS A 74 -7.24 -5.22 -9.36
N MET A 75 -8.10 -4.24 -9.08
CA MET A 75 -9.54 -4.47 -8.87
C MET A 75 -10.31 -4.67 -10.17
N ILE A 76 -9.74 -4.20 -11.28
CA ILE A 76 -10.39 -4.10 -12.60
C ILE A 76 -9.73 -4.99 -13.66
N GLY A 77 -8.70 -5.76 -13.27
CA GLY A 77 -7.92 -6.65 -14.14
C GLY A 77 -8.15 -8.12 -13.85
#